data_AF-A0AAD8EW20-F1
#
_entry.id   AF-A0AAD8EW20-F1
#
_cell.length_a   1.000
_cell.length_b   1.000
_cell.length_c   1.000
_cell.angle_alpha   90.00
_cell.angle_beta   90.00
_cell.angle_gamma   90.00
#
_symmetry.space_group_name_H-M   'P 1'
#
loop_
_entity.id
_entity.type
_entity.pdbx_description
1 polymer ?
#
loop_
_entity_poly.entity_id
_entity_poly.type
_entity_poly.pdbx_seq_one_letter_code
_entity_poly.pdbx_strand_id
1 'polypeptide(L)'
;MFRSKRNSLVKRLWKYKINDETRGSSQKDASRSSSPSTPASTTQEELELKTATHSFFKKLKEEQLQVLLQAMESRGGEITPCVPVAKSEIRVGKHMVSPYNLCCRVFRWPDLKSDAEMKRLPNCTFQNDEKDAVICCNPYHWSLVVKIDEPTIYTDKLLNLSSHCSRMKILMTNIKATILQGLWSLQILLDLRRVSVRIIVQGMLL
;
A
#
# COMPACT_ATOMS: atom_id res chain seq x y z
N MET A 1 -7.04 -19.36 -27.00
CA MET A 1 -6.81 -19.87 -25.63
C MET A 1 -7.36 -18.87 -24.61
N PHE A 2 -8.56 -19.12 -24.06
CA PHE A 2 -9.14 -18.24 -23.04
C PHE A 2 -8.34 -18.35 -21.73
N ARG A 3 -7.59 -17.31 -21.36
CA ARG A 3 -7.06 -17.20 -20.00
C ARG A 3 -8.24 -16.92 -19.08
N SER A 4 -8.44 -17.74 -18.05
CA SER A 4 -9.50 -17.50 -17.06
C SER A 4 -9.32 -16.13 -16.42
N LYS A 5 -10.43 -15.43 -16.17
CA LYS A 5 -10.46 -14.11 -15.50
C LYS A 5 -9.64 -14.13 -14.20
N ARG A 6 -9.73 -15.21 -13.43
CA ARG A 6 -8.88 -15.51 -12.26
C ARG A 6 -7.38 -15.41 -12.55
N ASN A 7 -6.88 -16.05 -13.61
CA ASN A 7 -5.46 -16.00 -13.96
C ASN A 7 -4.99 -14.58 -14.32
N SER A 8 -5.88 -13.76 -14.89
CA SER A 8 -5.61 -12.35 -15.15
C SER A 8 -5.45 -11.55 -13.85
N LEU A 9 -6.37 -11.75 -12.89
CA LEU A 9 -6.31 -11.09 -11.58
C LEU A 9 -5.04 -11.44 -10.80
N VAL A 10 -4.71 -12.73 -10.71
CA VAL A 10 -3.49 -13.18 -10.00
C VAL A 10 -2.23 -12.57 -10.63
N LYS A 11 -2.15 -12.51 -11.96
CA LYS A 11 -1.02 -11.89 -12.65
C LYS A 11 -0.92 -10.40 -12.39
N ARG A 12 -2.05 -9.67 -12.41
CA ARG A 12 -2.07 -8.24 -12.09
C ARG A 12 -1.66 -7.99 -10.65
N LEU A 13 -2.19 -8.77 -9.72
CA LEU A 13 -1.90 -8.66 -8.30
C LEU A 13 -0.40 -8.87 -8.02
N TRP A 14 0.21 -9.87 -8.66
CA TRP A 14 1.64 -10.15 -8.52
C TRP A 14 2.55 -9.00 -8.98
N LYS A 15 2.09 -8.11 -9.86
CA LYS A 15 2.85 -6.91 -10.28
C LYS A 15 3.03 -5.90 -9.15
N TYR A 16 2.22 -5.98 -8.09
CA TYR A 16 2.29 -5.08 -6.93
C TYR A 16 3.17 -5.62 -5.80
N LYS A 17 3.83 -6.78 -5.98
CA LYS A 17 4.81 -7.26 -5.00
C LYS A 17 5.94 -6.24 -4.86
N ILE A 18 6.53 -6.14 -3.68
CA ILE A 18 7.72 -5.31 -3.48
C ILE A 18 8.90 -5.99 -4.18
N ASN A 19 9.64 -5.22 -4.97
CA ASN A 19 10.94 -5.62 -5.50
C ASN A 19 12.02 -4.93 -4.67
N ASP A 20 12.97 -5.72 -4.16
CA ASP A 20 14.11 -5.29 -3.33
C ASP A 20 14.90 -4.13 -3.98
N GLU A 21 14.93 -4.08 -5.31
CA GLU A 21 15.67 -3.11 -6.12
C GLU A 21 15.24 -1.64 -5.96
N THR A 22 14.05 -1.37 -5.41
CA THR A 22 13.57 0.02 -5.21
C THR A 22 14.16 0.67 -3.95
N ARG A 23 14.95 -0.07 -3.16
CA ARG A 23 15.54 0.37 -1.89
C ARG A 23 16.93 1.00 -2.03
N GLY A 24 17.51 1.00 -3.24
CA GLY A 24 18.93 1.29 -3.48
C GLY A 24 19.24 2.48 -4.39
N SER A 25 18.44 3.54 -4.42
CA SER A 25 18.82 4.78 -5.13
C SER A 25 18.85 5.98 -4.19
N SER A 26 19.90 6.05 -3.37
CA SER A 26 20.55 7.29 -2.91
C SER A 26 21.88 6.94 -2.25
N GLN A 27 22.92 7.69 -2.61
CA GLN A 27 24.33 7.61 -2.18
C GLN A 27 25.22 6.63 -2.96
N LYS A 28 25.70 7.13 -4.11
CA LYS A 28 27.08 6.91 -4.51
C LYS A 28 27.94 7.62 -3.47
N ASP A 29 28.73 6.88 -2.71
CA ASP A 29 30.02 7.37 -2.25
C ASP A 29 30.97 6.18 -2.11
N ALA A 30 32.10 6.31 -2.79
CA ALA A 30 33.14 5.30 -2.88
C ALA A 30 33.94 5.27 -1.58
N SER A 31 34.00 4.11 -0.90
CA SER A 31 35.12 3.75 -0.02
C SER A 31 35.13 2.24 0.19
N ARG A 32 36.26 1.63 -0.18
CA ARG A 32 36.60 0.23 0.08
C ARG A 32 36.61 -0.06 1.58
N SER A 33 35.92 -1.12 2.01
CA SER A 33 36.49 -2.13 2.89
C SER A 33 35.56 -3.35 2.99
N SER A 34 36.20 -4.51 2.98
CA SER A 34 35.67 -5.85 2.78
C SER A 34 34.99 -6.42 4.02
N SER A 35 33.80 -7.00 3.84
CA SER A 35 33.35 -8.20 4.57
C SER A 35 32.25 -8.90 3.76
N PRO A 36 32.47 -10.12 3.25
CA PRO A 36 31.44 -10.89 2.56
C PRO A 36 30.51 -11.53 3.59
N SER A 37 29.32 -10.98 3.75
CA SER A 37 28.20 -11.71 4.36
C SER A 37 27.28 -12.25 3.25
N THR A 38 26.95 -13.52 3.40
CA THR A 38 26.47 -14.51 2.43
C THR A 38 25.21 -14.09 1.63
N PRO A 39 25.22 -14.11 0.28
CA PRO A 39 24.03 -13.81 -0.56
C PRO A 39 23.13 -15.01 -0.88
N ALA A 40 23.44 -16.21 -0.39
CA ALA A 40 22.83 -17.45 -0.89
C ALA A 40 21.45 -17.79 -0.31
N SER A 41 21.04 -17.22 0.83
CA SER A 41 19.78 -17.59 1.51
C SER A 41 18.54 -16.87 0.98
N THR A 42 18.70 -15.68 0.39
CA THR A 42 17.58 -14.80 0.01
C THR A 42 16.76 -15.36 -1.15
N THR A 43 17.37 -16.14 -2.05
CA THR A 43 16.70 -16.64 -3.27
C THR A 43 15.77 -17.82 -2.99
N GLN A 44 16.15 -18.75 -2.11
CA GLN A 44 15.32 -19.91 -1.78
C GLN A 44 14.06 -19.49 -1.02
N GLU A 45 14.20 -18.61 -0.02
CA GLU A 45 13.05 -18.12 0.76
C GLU A 45 12.08 -17.31 -0.12
N GLU A 46 12.58 -16.51 -1.07
CA GLU A 46 11.72 -15.78 -2.02
C GLU A 46 10.91 -16.74 -2.90
N LEU A 47 11.53 -17.83 -3.36
CA LEU A 47 10.84 -18.86 -4.17
C LEU A 47 9.75 -19.58 -3.36
N GLU A 48 10.02 -19.90 -2.09
CA GLU A 48 9.06 -20.50 -1.18
C GLU A 48 7.89 -19.55 -0.90
N LEU A 49 8.18 -18.27 -0.64
CA LEU A 49 7.19 -17.21 -0.45
C LEU A 49 6.30 -17.05 -1.69
N LYS A 50 6.90 -17.04 -2.88
CA LYS A 50 6.18 -16.97 -4.16
C LYS A 50 5.26 -18.17 -4.35
N THR A 51 5.76 -19.37 -4.09
CA THR A 51 4.99 -20.61 -4.22
C THR A 51 3.83 -20.66 -3.24
N ALA A 52 4.05 -20.27 -1.99
CA ALA A 52 3.02 -20.16 -0.96
C ALA A 52 1.95 -19.14 -1.34
N THR A 53 2.36 -17.97 -1.83
CA THR A 53 1.45 -16.89 -2.25
C THR A 53 0.57 -17.30 -3.43
N HIS A 54 1.15 -17.95 -4.45
CA HIS A 54 0.37 -18.46 -5.57
C HIS A 54 -0.61 -19.55 -5.14
N SER A 55 -0.21 -20.44 -4.22
CA SER A 55 -1.08 -21.49 -3.68
C SER A 55 -2.21 -20.90 -2.84
N PHE A 56 -1.93 -19.84 -2.08
CA PHE A 56 -2.93 -19.10 -1.33
C PHE A 56 -3.96 -18.42 -2.25
N PHE A 57 -3.52 -17.70 -3.30
CA PHE A 57 -4.43 -17.04 -4.24
C PHE A 57 -5.32 -18.00 -5.02
N LYS A 58 -4.87 -19.24 -5.26
CA LYS A 58 -5.71 -20.29 -5.86
C LYS A 58 -6.91 -20.67 -5.00
N LYS A 59 -6.82 -20.52 -3.67
CA LYS A 59 -7.90 -20.82 -2.72
C LYS A 59 -8.92 -19.68 -2.60
N LEU A 60 -8.61 -18.49 -3.13
CA LEU A 60 -9.49 -17.33 -3.04
C LEU A 60 -10.57 -17.34 -4.13
N LYS A 61 -11.76 -16.86 -3.75
CA LYS A 61 -12.85 -16.55 -4.68
C LYS A 61 -12.43 -15.38 -5.59
N GLU A 62 -13.07 -15.30 -6.75
CA GLU A 62 -12.75 -14.24 -7.71
C GLU A 62 -13.04 -12.84 -7.17
N GLU A 63 -14.13 -12.67 -6.41
CA GLU A 63 -14.49 -11.43 -5.71
C GLU A 63 -13.41 -11.00 -4.71
N GLN A 64 -12.90 -11.94 -3.92
CA GLN A 64 -11.81 -11.69 -2.96
C GLN A 64 -10.54 -11.21 -3.67
N LEU A 65 -10.19 -11.83 -4.82
CA LEU A 65 -9.06 -11.41 -5.63
C LEU A 65 -9.25 -10.02 -6.24
N GLN A 66 -10.47 -9.66 -6.65
CA GLN A 66 -10.79 -8.32 -7.17
C GLN A 66 -10.65 -7.25 -6.09
N VAL A 67 -11.22 -7.48 -4.90
CA VAL A 67 -11.12 -6.56 -3.75
C VAL A 67 -9.66 -6.40 -3.32
N LEU A 68 -8.92 -7.50 -3.22
CA LEU A 68 -7.49 -7.45 -2.88
C LEU A 68 -6.68 -6.68 -3.93
N LEU A 69 -6.98 -6.87 -5.21
CA LEU A 69 -6.36 -6.11 -6.29
C LEU A 69 -6.67 -4.62 -6.17
N GLN A 70 -7.93 -4.23 -5.97
CA GLN A 70 -8.31 -2.83 -5.75
C GLN A 70 -7.54 -2.21 -4.58
N ALA A 71 -7.37 -2.95 -3.48
CA ALA A 71 -6.58 -2.49 -2.34
C ALA A 71 -5.12 -2.20 -2.74
N MET A 72 -4.51 -3.06 -3.56
CA MET A 72 -3.13 -2.87 -4.03
C MET A 72 -3.00 -1.73 -5.05
N GLU A 73 -3.97 -1.58 -5.94
CA GLU A 73 -4.00 -0.52 -6.95
C GLU A 73 -4.14 0.86 -6.32
N SER A 74 -5.00 0.99 -5.30
CA SER A 74 -5.20 2.26 -4.59
C SER A 74 -4.03 2.63 -3.68
N ARG A 75 -3.16 1.67 -3.34
CA ARG A 75 -2.04 1.84 -2.40
C ARG A 75 -2.46 2.49 -1.07
N GLY A 76 -3.65 2.15 -0.56
CA GLY A 76 -4.23 2.75 0.65
C GLY A 76 -4.78 4.17 0.47
N GLY A 77 -4.92 4.64 -0.77
CA GLY A 77 -5.61 5.88 -1.11
C GLY A 77 -7.14 5.79 -1.00
N GLU A 78 -7.68 4.59 -1.17
CA GLU A 78 -9.11 4.29 -1.01
C GLU A 78 -9.34 3.41 0.22
N ILE A 79 -10.50 3.59 0.87
CA ILE A 79 -10.98 2.64 1.87
C ILE A 79 -11.54 1.44 1.11
N THR A 80 -10.81 0.34 1.13
CA THR A 80 -11.23 -0.91 0.47
C THR A 80 -11.87 -1.89 1.45
N PRO A 81 -12.81 -2.73 1.00
CA PRO A 81 -13.45 -3.74 1.84
C PRO A 81 -12.46 -4.75 2.44
N CYS A 82 -12.93 -5.48 3.46
CA CYS A 82 -12.19 -6.60 4.04
C CYS A 82 -12.10 -7.75 3.04
N VAL A 83 -11.00 -8.52 3.11
CA VAL A 83 -10.85 -9.77 2.36
C VAL A 83 -10.86 -10.93 3.37
N PRO A 84 -12.05 -11.45 3.73
CA PRO A 84 -12.19 -12.49 4.73
C PRO A 84 -11.72 -13.85 4.18
N VAL A 85 -10.82 -14.51 4.87
CA VAL A 85 -10.28 -15.83 4.50
C VAL A 85 -10.19 -16.74 5.73
N ALA A 86 -10.13 -18.05 5.53
CA ALA A 86 -9.94 -18.97 6.66
C ALA A 86 -8.63 -18.65 7.39
N LYS A 87 -8.64 -18.68 8.73
CA LYS A 87 -7.47 -18.49 9.61
C LYS A 87 -6.53 -19.72 9.61
N SER A 88 -6.42 -20.39 8.46
CA SER A 88 -5.51 -21.52 8.29
C SER A 88 -4.09 -21.01 8.08
N GLU A 89 -3.14 -21.52 8.85
CA GLU A 89 -1.73 -21.19 8.66
C GLU A 89 -1.20 -21.70 7.31
N ILE A 90 -0.29 -20.93 6.72
CA ILE A 90 0.31 -21.17 5.41
C ILE A 90 1.80 -21.44 5.61
N ARG A 91 2.29 -22.56 5.08
CA ARG A 91 3.71 -22.90 5.17
C ARG A 91 4.53 -22.09 4.16
N VAL A 92 5.56 -21.41 4.66
CA VAL A 92 6.60 -20.73 3.89
C VAL A 92 7.94 -21.27 4.41
N GLY A 93 8.54 -22.19 3.67
CA GLY A 93 9.73 -22.90 4.12
C GLY A 93 9.49 -23.67 5.42
N LYS A 94 10.24 -23.31 6.45
CA LYS A 94 10.13 -23.89 7.80
C LYS A 94 9.12 -23.16 8.69
N HIS A 95 8.57 -22.04 8.24
CA HIS A 95 7.70 -21.18 9.03
C HIS A 95 6.23 -21.37 8.64
N MET A 96 5.34 -21.22 9.62
CA MET A 96 3.90 -21.13 9.42
C MET A 96 3.51 -19.67 9.59
N VAL A 97 2.83 -19.10 8.61
CA VAL A 97 2.41 -17.68 8.62
C VAL A 97 0.91 -17.57 8.45
N SER A 98 0.31 -16.55 9.06
CA SER A 98 -1.10 -16.25 8.84
C SER A 98 -1.35 -15.66 7.43
N PRO A 99 -2.60 -15.71 6.93
CA PRO A 99 -2.93 -15.16 5.63
C PRO A 99 -2.62 -13.66 5.49
N TYR A 100 -2.86 -12.87 6.54
CA TYR A 100 -2.56 -11.44 6.49
C TYR A 100 -1.06 -11.19 6.52
N ASN A 101 -0.30 -11.95 7.29
CA ASN A 101 1.16 -11.86 7.32
C ASN A 101 1.74 -12.13 5.94
N LEU A 102 1.31 -13.21 5.29
CA LEU A 102 1.71 -13.53 3.92
C LEU A 102 1.45 -12.37 2.95
N CYS A 103 0.24 -11.81 2.96
CA CYS A 103 -0.11 -10.70 2.09
C CYS A 103 0.69 -9.43 2.44
N CYS A 104 0.84 -9.10 3.71
CA CYS A 104 1.63 -7.96 4.16
C CYS A 104 3.12 -8.09 3.78
N ARG A 105 3.68 -9.30 3.88
CA ARG A 105 5.07 -9.59 3.49
C ARG A 105 5.30 -9.37 2.01
N VAL A 106 4.38 -9.82 1.16
CA VAL A 106 4.49 -9.70 -0.30
C VAL A 106 4.30 -8.25 -0.78
N PHE A 107 3.35 -7.51 -0.20
CA PHE A 107 2.89 -6.23 -0.75
C PHE A 107 3.37 -4.98 -0.01
N ARG A 108 3.78 -5.09 1.26
CA ARG A 108 4.05 -3.91 2.10
C ARG A 108 5.39 -3.97 2.83
N TRP A 109 5.72 -5.11 3.45
CA TRP A 109 6.87 -5.22 4.34
C TRP A 109 7.60 -6.57 4.17
N PRO A 110 8.58 -6.68 3.25
CA PRO A 110 9.27 -7.94 2.99
C PRO A 110 10.01 -8.49 4.22
N ASP A 111 10.44 -7.60 5.10
CA ASP A 111 11.17 -7.89 6.34
C ASP A 111 10.27 -8.30 7.51
N LEU A 112 8.96 -8.49 7.29
CA LEU A 112 8.01 -8.91 8.33
C LEU A 112 8.32 -10.35 8.77
N LYS A 113 8.58 -10.52 10.07
CA LYS A 113 9.01 -11.82 10.64
C LYS A 113 7.88 -12.58 11.30
N SER A 114 6.97 -11.87 11.98
CA SER A 114 5.95 -12.52 12.80
C SER A 114 4.67 -11.70 12.90
N ASP A 115 3.59 -12.39 13.27
CA ASP A 115 2.27 -11.82 13.49
C ASP A 115 2.24 -10.82 14.65
N ALA A 116 3.15 -10.98 15.63
CA ALA A 116 3.28 -10.09 16.79
C ALA A 116 3.76 -8.67 16.41
N GLU A 117 4.38 -8.51 15.24
CA GLU A 117 4.80 -7.21 14.71
C GLU A 117 3.63 -6.43 14.09
N MET A 118 2.41 -6.98 14.10
CA MET A 118 1.27 -6.43 13.36
C MET A 118 0.07 -6.16 14.25
N LYS A 119 -0.60 -5.04 14.02
CA LYS A 119 -1.86 -4.66 14.65
C LYS A 119 -2.91 -4.33 13.60
N ARG A 120 -4.15 -4.77 13.83
CA ARG A 120 -5.30 -4.46 12.99
C ARG A 120 -5.66 -2.97 13.13
N LEU A 121 -5.95 -2.33 12.01
CA LEU A 121 -6.38 -0.93 11.96
C LEU A 121 -7.90 -0.79 12.16
N PRO A 122 -8.39 0.34 12.70
CA PRO A 122 -9.83 0.55 12.95
C PRO A 122 -10.70 0.58 11.69
N ASN A 123 -10.13 0.83 10.52
CA ASN A 123 -10.85 0.80 9.24
C ASN A 123 -11.16 -0.64 8.77
N CYS A 124 -10.61 -1.65 9.44
CA CYS A 124 -10.98 -3.05 9.25
C CYS A 124 -12.30 -3.30 9.99
N THR A 125 -13.41 -3.28 9.25
CA THR A 125 -14.76 -3.54 9.80
C THR A 125 -15.00 -5.03 10.10
N PHE A 126 -14.00 -5.87 9.89
CA PHE A 126 -14.07 -7.30 10.20
C PHE A 126 -14.06 -7.49 11.72
N GLN A 127 -15.26 -7.69 12.28
CA GLN A 127 -15.48 -8.06 13.67
C GLN A 127 -15.19 -9.55 13.79
N ASN A 128 -14.06 -9.91 14.39
CA ASN A 128 -13.79 -11.28 14.79
C ASN A 128 -13.02 -11.26 16.11
N ASP A 129 -13.47 -12.10 17.02
CA ASP A 129 -12.74 -12.53 18.20
C ASP A 129 -11.55 -13.42 17.79
N GLU A 130 -10.60 -13.59 18.70
CA GLU A 130 -9.39 -14.38 18.46
C GLU A 130 -9.70 -15.85 18.10
N LYS A 131 -10.87 -16.34 18.51
CA LYS A 131 -11.37 -17.72 18.32
C LYS A 131 -12.00 -17.98 16.96
N ASP A 132 -12.27 -16.94 16.18
CA ASP A 132 -13.01 -17.11 14.95
C ASP A 132 -12.15 -17.71 13.83
N ALA A 133 -12.78 -18.57 13.04
CA ALA A 133 -12.13 -19.32 11.97
C ALA A 133 -11.78 -18.48 10.72
N VAL A 134 -12.05 -17.17 10.73
CA VAL A 134 -11.90 -16.27 9.59
C VAL A 134 -11.01 -15.08 9.97
N ILE A 135 -10.28 -14.52 9.02
CA ILE A 135 -9.42 -13.36 9.24
C ILE A 135 -9.38 -12.48 7.98
N CYS A 136 -9.23 -11.16 8.16
CA CYS A 136 -9.02 -10.26 7.02
C CYS A 136 -7.56 -10.28 6.58
N CYS A 137 -7.31 -10.60 5.31
CA CYS A 137 -5.96 -10.60 4.74
C CYS A 137 -5.61 -9.33 3.93
N ASN A 138 -6.45 -8.28 3.95
CA ASN A 138 -6.16 -7.02 3.24
C ASN A 138 -4.95 -6.31 3.89
N PRO A 139 -3.81 -6.15 3.21
CA PRO A 139 -2.62 -5.53 3.80
C PRO A 139 -2.82 -4.12 4.34
N TYR A 140 -3.77 -3.34 3.79
CA TYR A 140 -4.06 -1.96 4.21
C TYR A 140 -4.99 -1.86 5.43
N HIS A 141 -5.37 -3.00 5.99
CA HIS A 141 -6.11 -3.11 7.26
C HIS A 141 -5.20 -3.46 8.44
N TRP A 142 -3.88 -3.48 8.22
CA TRP A 142 -2.88 -3.78 9.23
C TRP A 142 -1.77 -2.73 9.25
N SER A 143 -1.14 -2.56 10.42
CA SER A 143 0.01 -1.69 10.65
C SER A 143 1.08 -2.40 11.45
N LEU A 144 2.35 -2.06 11.21
CA LEU A 144 3.44 -2.49 12.08
C LEU A 144 3.29 -1.91 13.49
N VAL A 145 3.58 -2.72 14.49
CA VAL A 145 3.77 -2.30 15.89
C VAL A 145 5.24 -1.93 16.06
N VAL A 146 5.50 -0.71 16.54
CA VAL A 146 6.85 -0.23 16.83
C VAL A 146 6.98 -0.06 18.33
N LYS A 147 7.98 -0.72 18.93
CA LYS A 147 8.32 -0.55 20.35
C LYS A 147 9.22 0.66 20.48
N ILE A 148 8.85 1.60 21.34
CA ILE A 148 9.54 2.89 21.51
C ILE A 148 10.73 2.77 22.48
N ASP A 149 10.79 1.71 23.29
CA ASP A 149 11.73 1.58 24.41
C ASP A 149 13.12 1.02 24.02
N GLU A 150 13.31 0.63 22.77
CA GLU A 150 14.64 0.29 22.24
C GLU A 150 15.19 1.50 21.48
N PRO A 151 16.48 1.87 21.63
CA PRO A 151 17.11 2.88 20.80
C PRO A 151 17.26 2.33 19.39
N THR A 152 16.15 2.18 18.68
CA THR A 152 16.16 1.99 17.24
C THR A 152 16.66 3.31 16.68
N ILE A 153 17.94 3.34 16.31
CA ILE A 153 18.40 4.13 15.16
C ILE A 153 17.25 4.09 14.17
N TYR A 154 16.64 5.23 13.83
CA TYR A 154 15.46 5.35 12.98
C TYR A 154 15.66 4.55 11.70
N THR A 155 15.38 3.25 11.74
CA THR A 155 15.63 2.40 10.59
C THR A 155 14.53 2.72 9.61
N ASP A 156 14.93 2.69 8.35
CA ASP A 156 14.16 2.80 7.12
C ASP A 156 12.73 2.20 7.13
N LYS A 157 12.41 1.31 8.08
CA LYS A 157 11.06 0.82 8.39
C LYS A 157 10.04 1.94 8.68
N LEU A 158 10.42 3.00 9.41
CA LEU A 158 9.52 4.13 9.70
C LEU A 158 9.42 5.13 8.54
N LEU A 159 10.53 5.35 7.81
CA LEU A 159 10.56 6.24 6.64
C LEU A 159 9.69 5.68 5.50
N ASN A 160 9.64 4.36 5.32
CA ASN A 160 8.75 3.72 4.35
C ASN A 160 7.26 3.71 4.74
N LEU A 161 6.92 3.99 6.01
CA LEU A 161 5.53 4.21 6.42
C LEU A 161 5.01 5.56 5.86
N SER A 162 5.90 6.55 5.74
CA SER A 162 5.59 7.86 5.15
C SER A 162 5.51 7.83 3.62
N SER A 163 6.34 7.01 2.96
CA SER A 163 6.37 6.92 1.49
C SER A 163 5.11 6.23 0.94
N HIS A 164 4.53 5.29 1.70
CA HIS A 164 3.35 4.49 1.37
C HIS A 164 2.02 5.00 1.96
N CYS A 165 2.01 6.08 2.77
CA CYS A 165 0.77 6.75 3.14
C CYS A 165 0.28 7.61 1.97
N SER A 166 -0.24 6.94 0.94
CA SER A 166 -0.93 7.61 -0.17
C SER A 166 -2.04 8.51 0.35
N ARG A 167 -2.63 8.21 1.51
CA ARG A 167 -3.67 9.03 2.14
C ARG A 167 -3.19 10.43 2.52
N MET A 168 -1.94 10.61 3.01
CA MET A 168 -1.37 11.93 3.25
C MET A 168 -1.05 12.65 1.93
N LYS A 169 -0.46 11.94 0.96
CA LYS A 169 -0.13 12.54 -0.35
C LYS A 169 -1.40 12.96 -1.10
N ILE A 170 -2.39 12.07 -1.23
CA ILE A 170 -3.70 12.30 -1.89
C ILE A 170 -4.51 13.37 -1.16
N LEU A 171 -4.52 13.37 0.18
CA LEU A 171 -5.16 14.46 0.94
C LEU A 171 -4.49 15.80 0.60
N MET A 172 -3.16 15.84 0.53
CA MET A 172 -2.44 17.05 0.11
C MET A 172 -2.67 17.41 -1.36
N THR A 173 -2.78 16.45 -2.29
CA THR A 173 -3.11 16.73 -3.69
C THR A 173 -4.54 17.22 -3.85
N ASN A 174 -5.50 16.64 -3.13
CA ASN A 174 -6.90 17.04 -3.17
C ASN A 174 -7.10 18.42 -2.54
N ILE A 175 -6.45 18.72 -1.41
CA ILE A 175 -6.46 20.07 -0.82
C ILE A 175 -5.88 21.09 -1.80
N LYS A 176 -4.73 20.79 -2.44
CA LYS A 176 -4.15 21.66 -3.47
C LYS A 176 -5.09 21.87 -4.66
N ALA A 177 -5.75 20.81 -5.14
CA ALA A 177 -6.71 20.88 -6.23
C ALA A 177 -7.94 21.73 -5.88
N THR A 178 -8.50 21.57 -4.68
CA THR A 178 -9.63 22.37 -4.19
C THR A 178 -9.26 23.84 -4.05
N ILE A 179 -8.07 24.16 -3.53
CA ILE A 179 -7.58 25.54 -3.42
C ILE A 179 -7.40 26.15 -4.82
N LEU A 180 -6.80 25.41 -5.76
CA LEU A 180 -6.61 25.89 -7.14
C LEU A 180 -7.94 26.14 -7.86
N GLN A 181 -8.94 25.27 -7.69
CA GLN A 181 -10.29 25.47 -8.23
C GLN A 181 -10.99 26.69 -7.61
N GLY A 182 -10.84 26.90 -6.30
CA GLY A 182 -11.34 28.08 -5.62
C GLY A 182 -10.69 29.37 -6.16
N LEU A 183 -9.37 29.38 -6.35
CA LEU A 183 -8.63 30.52 -6.89
C LEU A 183 -9.00 30.82 -8.36
N TRP A 184 -9.20 29.80 -9.19
CA TRP A 184 -9.71 29.97 -10.56
C TRP A 184 -11.11 30.59 -10.57
N SER A 185 -11.99 30.14 -9.68
CA SER A 185 -13.36 30.68 -9.57
C SER A 185 -13.36 32.15 -9.11
N LEU A 186 -12.49 32.51 -8.16
CA LEU A 186 -12.28 33.90 -7.72
C LEU A 186 -11.69 34.78 -8.83
N GLN A 187 -10.74 34.26 -9.61
CA GLN A 187 -10.15 34.97 -10.74
C GLN A 187 -11.19 35.27 -11.83
N ILE A 188 -12.04 34.29 -12.17
CA ILE A 188 -13.16 34.47 -13.11
C ILE A 188 -14.13 35.55 -12.61
N LEU A 189 -14.46 35.54 -11.32
CA LEU A 189 -15.32 36.56 -10.69
C LEU A 189 -14.69 37.96 -10.71
N LEU A 190 -13.38 38.07 -10.49
CA LEU A 190 -12.63 39.32 -10.60
C LEU A 190 -12.60 39.83 -12.04
N ASP A 191 -12.39 38.94 -13.02
CA ASP A 191 -12.38 39.29 -14.43
C ASP A 191 -13.77 39.71 -14.92
N LEU A 192 -14.84 39.05 -14.48
CA LEU A 192 -16.24 39.46 -14.76
C LEU A 192 -16.59 40.81 -14.13
N ARG A 193 -16.12 41.09 -12.91
CA ARG A 193 -16.27 42.42 -12.29
C ARG A 193 -15.47 43.48 -13.05
N ARG A 194 -14.27 43.17 -13.52
CA ARG A 194 -13.41 44.11 -14.28
C ARG A 194 -14.02 44.45 -15.65
N VAL A 195 -14.64 43.47 -16.32
CA VAL A 195 -15.39 43.67 -17.56
C VAL A 195 -16.66 44.50 -17.31
N SER A 196 -17.40 44.20 -16.24
CA SER A 196 -18.60 44.98 -15.88
C SER A 196 -18.28 46.44 -15.56
N VAL A 197 -17.20 46.71 -14.82
CA VAL A 197 -16.76 48.09 -14.52
C VAL A 197 -16.31 48.82 -15.78
N ARG A 198 -15.64 48.12 -16.72
CA ARG A 198 -15.30 48.71 -18.03
C ARG A 198 -16.53 49.07 -18.88
N ILE A 199 -17.55 48.20 -18.90
CA ILE A 199 -18.80 48.46 -19.64
C ILE A 199 -19.53 49.68 -19.02
N ILE A 200 -19.57 49.79 -17.69
CA ILE A 200 -20.20 50.93 -17.01
C ILE A 200 -19.47 52.24 -17.31
N VAL A 201 -18.14 52.26 -17.24
CA VAL A 201 -17.35 53.48 -17.51
C VAL A 201 -17.47 53.92 -18.97
N GLN A 202 -17.56 52.98 -19.91
CA GLN A 202 -17.67 53.30 -21.34
C GLN A 202 -19.08 53.71 -21.77
N GLY A 203 -20.12 53.25 -21.04
CA GLY A 203 -21.51 53.71 -21.22
C GLY A 203 -21.80 55.07 -20.59
N MET A 204 -20.95 55.58 -19.69
CA MET A 204 -21.07 56.94 -19.13
C MET A 204 -20.31 58.01 -19.94
N LEU A 205 -19.59 57.62 -20.99
CA LEU A 205 -18.84 58.52 -21.89
C LEU A 205 -19.52 58.72 -23.28
N LEU A 206 -20.73 58.19 -23.46
CA LEU A 206 -21.60 58.40 -24.63
C LEU A 206 -22.82 59.23 -24.22
#